data_AF-A0A959QR19-F1
#
_entry.id   AF-A0A959QR19-F1
#
_cell.length_a   1.000
_cell.length_b   1.000
_cell.length_c   1.000
_cell.angle_alpha   90.00
_cell.angle_beta   90.00
_cell.angle_gamma   90.00
#
_symmetry.space_group_name_H-M   'P 1'
#
loop_
_entity.id
_entity.type
_entity.pdbx_description
1 polymer ?
#
loop_
_entity_poly.entity_id
_entity_poly.type
_entity_poly.pdbx_seq_one_letter_code
_entity_poly.pdbx_strand_id
1 'polypeptide(L)'
;RWAEGDISAHLNSGESGAQLIRRMDQFLEELVELPHENILVCTHGRALRCLVTRIQNLPPIAMESVEHKNTGLYLVTWDDGQFTVQKENDIAHLQYA
;
A
#
# COMPACT_ATOMS: atom_id res chain seq x y z
N ARG A 1 12.04 2.06 14.84
CA ARG A 1 13.04 1.63 13.83
C ARG A 1 12.65 2.01 12.40
N TRP A 2 11.61 1.42 11.79
CA TRP A 2 11.22 1.83 10.42
C TRP A 2 10.69 3.26 10.35
N ALA A 3 9.88 3.65 11.34
CA ALA A 3 9.40 5.02 11.55
C ALA A 3 10.54 6.04 11.82
N GLU A 4 11.75 5.55 12.13
CA GLU A 4 12.96 6.37 12.32
C GLU A 4 13.85 6.35 11.05
N GLY A 5 13.39 5.70 9.96
CA GLY A 5 14.11 5.60 8.70
C GLY A 5 14.98 4.34 8.54
N ASP A 6 15.15 3.52 9.57
CA ASP A 6 15.88 2.25 9.46
C ASP A 6 14.99 1.16 8.85
N ILE A 7 14.92 1.15 7.51
CA ILE A 7 14.19 0.12 6.76
C ILE A 7 14.91 -1.24 6.71
N SER A 8 16.14 -1.32 7.21
CA SER A 8 16.90 -2.59 7.27
C SER A 8 16.53 -3.42 8.50
N ALA A 9 15.98 -2.79 9.54
CA ALA A 9 15.51 -3.48 10.72
C ALA A 9 14.48 -4.56 10.38
N HIS A 10 14.54 -5.66 11.11
CA HIS A 10 13.64 -6.80 11.00
C HIS A 10 13.53 -7.49 12.35
N LEU A 11 12.45 -8.24 12.55
CA LEU A 11 12.36 -9.18 13.66
C LEU A 11 13.18 -10.42 13.32
N ASN A 12 13.53 -11.23 14.33
CA ASN A 12 14.21 -12.50 14.09
C ASN A 12 13.38 -13.37 13.15
N SER A 13 13.99 -13.78 12.02
CA SER A 13 13.33 -14.51 10.93
C SER A 13 12.17 -13.78 10.24
N GLY A 14 12.02 -12.47 10.48
CA GLY A 14 11.01 -11.63 9.85
C GLY A 14 11.53 -10.91 8.60
N GLU A 15 10.60 -10.36 7.82
CA GLU A 15 10.89 -9.50 6.68
C GLU A 15 11.36 -8.11 7.17
N SER A 16 12.37 -7.53 6.52
CA SER A 16 12.78 -6.12 6.70
C SER A 16 11.88 -5.17 5.92
N GLY A 17 11.91 -3.88 6.27
CA GLY A 17 11.15 -2.86 5.55
C GLY A 17 11.59 -2.77 4.09
N ALA A 18 12.89 -2.89 3.82
CA ALA A 18 13.45 -2.91 2.47
C ALA A 18 12.98 -4.11 1.64
N GLN A 19 12.86 -5.30 2.24
CA GLN A 19 12.33 -6.48 1.56
C GLN A 19 10.84 -6.32 1.24
N LEU A 20 10.06 -5.80 2.20
CA LEU A 20 8.64 -5.49 1.99
C LEU A 20 8.45 -4.49 0.84
N ILE A 21 9.22 -3.39 0.83
CA ILE A 21 9.16 -2.36 -0.22
C ILE A 21 9.47 -2.97 -1.58
N ARG A 22 10.59 -3.72 -1.69
CA ARG A 22 10.97 -4.38 -2.94
C ARG A 22 9.86 -5.29 -3.47
N ARG A 23 9.23 -6.06 -2.59
CA ARG A 23 8.13 -6.96 -2.95
C ARG A 23 6.88 -6.20 -3.38
N MET A 24 6.58 -5.05 -2.76
CA MET A 24 5.46 -4.20 -3.19
C MET A 24 5.74 -3.51 -4.53
N ASP A 25 6.97 -3.04 -4.76
CA ASP A 25 7.37 -2.42 -6.03
C ASP A 25 7.23 -3.44 -7.18
N GLN A 26 7.75 -4.66 -7.01
CA GLN A 26 7.57 -5.75 -7.98
C GLN A 26 6.08 -6.05 -8.23
N PHE A 27 5.26 -6.09 -7.16
CA PHE A 27 3.83 -6.32 -7.32
C PHE A 27 3.15 -5.19 -8.12
N LEU A 28 3.53 -3.93 -7.93
CA LEU A 28 2.98 -2.81 -8.69
C LEU A 28 3.41 -2.85 -10.17
N GLU A 29 4.64 -3.25 -10.46
CA GLU A 29 5.12 -3.49 -11.83
C GLU A 29 4.31 -4.58 -12.52
N GLU A 30 4.04 -5.69 -11.84
CA GLU A 30 3.20 -6.78 -12.38
C GLU A 30 1.73 -6.34 -12.52
N LEU A 31 1.22 -5.52 -11.60
CA LEU A 31 -0.17 -5.08 -11.55
C LEU A 31 -0.56 -4.25 -12.77
N VAL A 32 0.30 -3.33 -13.22
CA VAL A 32 0.03 -2.42 -14.35
C VAL A 32 0.05 -3.12 -15.72
N GLU A 33 0.66 -4.31 -15.79
CA GLU A 33 0.73 -5.12 -17.01
C GLU A 33 -0.46 -6.09 -17.15
N LEU A 34 -1.34 -6.18 -16.13
CA LEU A 34 -2.52 -7.04 -16.19
C LEU A 34 -3.54 -6.49 -17.20
N PRO A 35 -4.18 -7.36 -18.02
CA PRO A 35 -5.14 -6.93 -19.04
C PRO A 35 -6.53 -6.60 -18.47
N HIS A 36 -6.63 -6.30 -17.16
CA HIS A 36 -7.89 -6.14 -16.44
C HIS A 36 -8.13 -4.67 -16.08
N GLU A 37 -9.32 -4.17 -16.41
CA GLU A 37 -9.71 -2.78 -16.09
C GLU A 37 -10.02 -2.56 -14.60
N ASN A 38 -10.55 -3.58 -13.92
CA ASN A 38 -10.92 -3.52 -12.51
C ASN A 38 -10.27 -4.66 -11.74
N ILE A 39 -9.40 -4.34 -10.78
CA ILE A 39 -8.64 -5.31 -9.99
C ILE A 39 -8.91 -5.08 -8.50
N LEU A 40 -9.32 -6.13 -7.79
CA LEU A 40 -9.47 -6.10 -6.34
C LEU A 40 -8.21 -6.69 -5.67
N VAL A 41 -7.54 -5.87 -4.86
CA VAL A 41 -6.40 -6.30 -4.03
C VAL A 41 -6.84 -6.42 -2.58
N CYS A 42 -7.05 -7.64 -2.10
CA CYS A 42 -7.33 -7.92 -0.69
C CYS A 42 -6.01 -8.20 0.05
N THR A 43 -5.68 -7.39 1.05
CA THR A 43 -4.41 -7.50 1.78
C THR A 43 -4.54 -7.11 3.25
N HIS A 44 -3.42 -7.06 3.97
CA HIS A 44 -3.34 -6.75 5.40
C HIS A 44 -2.70 -5.38 5.64
N GLY A 45 -2.93 -4.82 6.84
CA GLY A 45 -2.56 -3.44 7.18
C GLY A 45 -1.12 -3.05 6.85
N ARG A 46 -0.13 -3.89 7.17
CA ARG A 46 1.28 -3.56 6.89
C ARG A 46 1.58 -3.51 5.39
N ALA A 47 1.10 -4.48 4.63
CA ALA A 47 1.29 -4.51 3.18
C ALA A 47 0.50 -3.37 2.50
N LEU A 48 -0.74 -3.09 2.94
CA LEU A 48 -1.55 -1.98 2.45
C LEU A 48 -0.85 -0.64 2.66
N ARG A 49 -0.35 -0.39 3.87
CA ARG A 49 0.40 0.85 4.18
C ARG A 49 1.59 1.02 3.25
N CYS A 50 2.37 -0.05 3.05
CA CYS A 50 3.49 -0.02 2.13
C CYS A 50 3.01 0.29 0.71
N LEU A 51 2.03 -0.47 0.20
CA LEU A 51 1.48 -0.32 -1.15
C LEU A 51 1.01 1.12 -1.42
N VAL A 52 0.21 1.69 -0.52
CA VAL A 52 -0.29 3.07 -0.63
C VAL A 52 0.86 4.09 -0.58
N THR A 53 1.87 3.87 0.29
CA THR A 53 3.08 4.70 0.33
C THR A 53 3.80 4.69 -1.02
N ARG A 54 3.90 3.52 -1.68
CA ARG A 54 4.54 3.37 -2.99
C ARG A 54 3.71 4.03 -4.10
N ILE A 55 2.40 3.77 -4.11
CA ILE A 55 1.42 4.37 -5.03
C ILE A 55 1.49 5.90 -5.01
N GLN A 56 1.58 6.50 -3.81
CA GLN A 56 1.66 7.95 -3.64
C GLN A 56 3.09 8.52 -3.80
N ASN A 57 4.08 7.68 -4.18
CA ASN A 57 5.49 8.06 -4.28
C ASN A 57 6.06 8.72 -3.01
N LEU A 58 5.58 8.28 -1.84
CA LEU A 58 6.01 8.81 -0.55
C LEU A 58 7.30 8.14 -0.06
N PRO A 59 8.09 8.82 0.79
CA PRO A 59 9.27 8.22 1.39
C PRO A 59 8.87 7.05 2.31
N PRO A 60 9.68 5.99 2.44
CA PRO A 60 9.37 4.81 3.26
C PRO A 60 8.96 5.12 4.70
N ILE A 61 9.50 6.19 5.28
CA ILE A 61 9.19 6.64 6.65
C ILE A 61 7.73 7.05 6.83
N ALA A 62 7.03 7.42 5.75
CA ALA A 62 5.61 7.77 5.75
C ALA A 62 4.68 6.55 5.85
N MET A 63 5.19 5.32 5.84
CA MET A 63 4.35 4.12 5.96
C MET A 63 3.52 4.09 7.25
N GLU A 64 4.02 4.69 8.33
CA GLU A 64 3.28 4.80 9.59
C GLU A 64 2.18 5.86 9.57
N SER A 65 2.24 6.86 8.67
CA SER A 65 1.18 7.86 8.53
C SER A 65 0.02 7.40 7.65
N VAL A 66 0.18 6.34 6.86
CA VAL A 66 -0.91 5.77 6.07
C VAL A 66 -1.94 5.12 6.99
N GLU A 67 -3.15 5.67 7.05
CA GLU A 67 -4.21 5.10 7.87
C GLU A 67 -4.79 3.82 7.26
N HIS A 68 -5.30 2.94 8.09
CA HIS A 68 -6.11 1.82 7.62
C HIS A 68 -7.07 1.39 8.72
N LYS A 69 -8.27 1.01 8.32
CA LYS A 69 -9.25 0.32 9.15
C LYS A 69 -9.49 -1.08 8.59
N ASN A 70 -9.96 -1.98 9.43
CA ASN A 70 -10.44 -3.28 8.96
C ASN A 70 -11.51 -3.04 7.90
N THR A 71 -11.39 -3.76 6.79
CA THR A 71 -12.22 -3.63 5.58
C THR A 71 -12.29 -2.23 4.98
N GLY A 72 -11.40 -1.29 5.32
CA GLY A 72 -11.33 0.03 4.67
C GLY A 72 -10.90 -0.06 3.21
N LEU A 73 -11.54 0.73 2.34
CA LEU A 73 -11.29 0.75 0.90
C LEU A 73 -10.32 1.87 0.51
N TYR A 74 -9.23 1.49 -0.17
CA TYR A 74 -8.48 2.43 -0.99
C TYR A 74 -8.89 2.22 -2.45
N LEU A 75 -9.34 3.28 -3.11
CA LEU A 75 -9.65 3.26 -4.54
C LEU A 75 -8.57 4.05 -5.27
N VAL A 76 -7.92 3.41 -6.23
CA VAL A 76 -6.80 3.98 -6.99
C VAL A 76 -7.05 3.76 -8.47
N THR A 77 -6.77 4.78 -9.28
CA THR A 77 -6.78 4.71 -10.75
C THR A 77 -5.35 4.74 -11.27
N TRP A 78 -5.07 4.00 -12.33
CA TRP A 78 -3.81 4.06 -13.07
C TRP A 78 -4.09 4.60 -14.47
N ASP A 79 -3.47 5.71 -14.82
CA ASP A 79 -3.55 6.31 -16.16
C ASP A 79 -2.24 7.03 -16.46
N ASP A 80 -1.84 7.03 -17.73
CA ASP A 80 -0.65 7.73 -18.26
C ASP A 80 0.63 7.53 -17.40
N GLY A 81 0.86 6.30 -16.95
CA GLY A 81 2.03 5.93 -16.16
C GLY A 81 2.01 6.39 -14.70
N GLN A 82 0.85 6.82 -14.18
CA GLN A 82 0.74 7.35 -12.82
C GLN A 82 -0.48 6.82 -12.08
N PHE A 83 -0.29 6.51 -10.79
CA PHE A 83 -1.39 6.17 -9.89
C PHE A 83 -1.98 7.45 -9.29
N THR A 84 -3.31 7.51 -9.21
CA THR A 84 -4.05 8.56 -8.52
C THR A 84 -5.01 7.94 -7.50
N VAL A 85 -4.92 8.38 -6.26
CA VAL A 85 -5.81 7.91 -5.19
C VAL A 85 -7.13 8.68 -5.23
N GLN A 86 -8.23 7.96 -5.42
CA GLN A 86 -9.59 8.51 -5.49
C GLN A 86 -10.31 8.46 -4.14
N LYS A 87 -10.01 7.43 -3.33
CA LYS A 87 -10.53 7.27 -1.98
C LYS A 87 -9.45 6.72 -1.07
N GLU A 88 -9.38 7.27 0.13
CA GLU A 88 -8.45 6.84 1.17
C GLU A 88 -9.20 6.25 2.35
N ASN A 89 -8.92 4.97 2.66
CA ASN A 89 -9.45 4.28 3.83
C ASN A 89 -10.98 4.43 4.01
N ASP A 90 -11.73 4.38 2.91
CA ASP A 90 -13.17 4.59 2.87
C ASP A 90 -13.90 3.46 3.59
N ILE A 91 -14.63 3.82 4.65
CA ILE A 91 -15.42 2.93 5.49
C ILE A 91 -16.92 3.25 5.43
N ALA A 92 -17.38 3.98 4.41
CA ALA A 92 -18.79 4.35 4.27
C ALA A 92 -19.72 3.12 4.31
N HIS A 93 -19.29 1.98 3.76
CA HIS A 93 -20.05 0.72 3.80
C HIS A 93 -20.23 0.11 5.20
N LEU A 94 -19.43 0.51 6.19
CA LEU A 94 -19.55 0.07 7.58
C LEU A 94 -20.45 0.98 8.42
N GLN A 95 -20.81 2.16 7.90
CA GLN A 95 -21.72 3.06 8.59
C GLN A 95 -23.14 2.53 8.39
N TYR A 96 -23.70 1.94 9.44
CA TYR A 96 -25.15 1.72 9.51
C TYR A 96 -25.84 3.08 9.56
N ALA A 97 -26.83 3.28 8.70
CA ALA A 97 -27.77 4.40 8.79
C ALA A 97 -28.57 4.34 10.11
#